data_AF-A0A961PFJ9-F1
#
_entry.id   AF-A0A961PFJ9-F1
#
_cell.length_a   1.000
_cell.length_b   1.000
_cell.length_c   1.000
_cell.angle_alpha   90.00
_cell.angle_beta   90.00
_cell.angle_gamma   90.00
#
_symmetry.space_group_name_H-M   'P 1'
#
loop_
_entity.id
_entity.type
_entity.pdbx_description
1 polymer ?
#
loop_
_entity_poly.entity_id
_entity_poly.type
_entity_poly.pdbx_seq_one_letter_code
_entity_poly.pdbx_strand_id
1 'polypeptide(L)'
;MNAASRDPFLSALAGVAADRLGEDHPCALLAAEAAAAPGSPVEAELRQAIDELDPEVRDGLMAELHRRMREDLSSIWDHLPGYRQTRPN
;
A
#
# COMPACT_ATOMS: atom_id res chain seq x y z
N MET A 1 1.27 8.75 24.08
CA MET A 1 0.39 8.20 23.02
C MET A 1 1.31 7.47 22.05
N ASN A 2 1.35 6.14 22.11
CA ASN A 2 2.22 5.34 21.24
C ASN A 2 1.69 5.50 19.81
N ALA A 3 2.53 6.00 18.90
CA ALA A 3 2.24 5.93 17.48
C ALA A 3 2.11 4.44 17.14
N ALA A 4 0.89 3.98 16.85
CA ALA A 4 0.71 2.74 16.14
C ALA A 4 1.58 2.86 14.89
N SER A 5 2.62 2.03 14.78
CA SER A 5 3.44 1.98 13.58
C SER A 5 2.48 1.64 12.45
N ARG A 6 2.08 2.65 11.66
CA ARG A 6 1.24 2.46 10.48
C ARG A 6 1.93 1.43 9.61
N ASP A 7 1.24 0.35 9.30
CA ASP A 7 1.79 -0.65 8.41
C ASP A 7 1.95 0.01 7.02
N PRO A 8 3.19 0.15 6.50
CA PRO A 8 3.44 0.82 5.24
C PRO A 8 2.78 0.08 4.06
N PHE A 9 2.60 -1.24 4.16
CA PHE A 9 1.87 -2.01 3.16
C PHE A 9 0.39 -1.63 3.15
N LEU A 10 -0.28 -1.66 4.32
CA LEU A 10 -1.71 -1.33 4.41
C LEU A 10 -1.99 0.12 4.03
N SER A 11 -1.10 1.04 4.40
CA SER A 11 -1.20 2.44 4.00
C SER A 11 -1.03 2.64 2.49
N ALA A 12 -0.09 1.93 1.86
CA ALA A 12 0.10 1.98 0.41
C ALA A 12 -1.09 1.36 -0.33
N LEU A 13 -1.61 0.24 0.17
CA LEU A 13 -2.79 -0.43 -0.37
C LEU A 13 -4.03 0.47 -0.29
N ALA A 14 -4.26 1.17 0.82
CA ALA A 14 -5.35 2.13 0.95
C ALA A 14 -5.28 3.23 -0.11
N GLY A 15 -4.10 3.80 -0.33
CA GLY A 15 -3.89 4.82 -1.37
C GLY A 15 -4.14 4.27 -2.77
N VAL A 16 -3.57 3.11 -3.12
CA VAL A 16 -3.74 2.51 -4.45
C VAL A 16 -5.20 2.07 -4.70
N ALA A 17 -5.87 1.56 -3.68
CA ALA A 17 -7.29 1.20 -3.75
C ALA A 17 -8.17 2.44 -3.97
N ALA A 18 -7.91 3.53 -3.24
CA ALA A 18 -8.61 4.80 -3.45
C ALA A 18 -8.39 5.35 -4.87
N ASP A 19 -7.14 5.34 -5.35
CA ASP A 19 -6.77 5.85 -6.68
C ASP A 19 -7.43 5.06 -7.83
N ARG A 20 -7.56 3.73 -7.69
CA ARG A 20 -8.06 2.83 -8.75
C ARG A 20 -9.56 2.53 -8.68
N LEU A 21 -10.10 2.40 -7.47
CA LEU A 21 -11.47 1.93 -7.23
C LEU A 21 -12.38 3.05 -6.71
N GLY A 22 -11.80 4.16 -6.26
CA GLY A 22 -12.50 5.27 -5.61
C GLY A 22 -12.36 5.24 -4.08
N GLU A 23 -12.36 6.42 -3.46
CA GLU A 23 -12.18 6.61 -2.01
C GLU A 23 -13.30 5.93 -1.18
N ASP A 24 -14.53 5.87 -1.72
CA ASP A 24 -15.68 5.25 -1.06
C ASP A 24 -15.79 3.74 -1.32
N HIS A 25 -14.87 3.15 -2.08
CA HIS A 25 -14.91 1.71 -2.38
C HIS A 25 -14.61 0.90 -1.10
N PRO A 26 -15.32 -0.22 -0.84
CA PRO A 26 -15.09 -1.04 0.36
C PRO A 26 -13.62 -1.43 0.58
N CYS A 27 -12.90 -1.81 -0.48
CA CYS A 27 -11.46 -2.09 -0.39
C CYS A 27 -10.62 -0.89 0.10
N ALA A 28 -10.93 0.34 -0.31
CA ALA A 28 -10.19 1.52 0.10
C ALA A 28 -10.45 1.85 1.57
N LEU A 29 -11.71 1.77 1.99
CA LEU A 29 -12.14 2.01 3.37
C LEU A 29 -11.55 0.97 4.33
N LEU A 30 -11.69 -0.32 4.02
CA LEU A 30 -11.17 -1.42 4.84
C LEU A 30 -9.64 -1.38 4.93
N ALA A 31 -8.95 -1.03 3.84
CA ALA A 31 -7.49 -0.86 3.86
C ALA A 31 -7.04 0.32 4.74
N ALA A 32 -7.77 1.45 4.71
CA ALA A 32 -7.49 2.59 5.57
C ALA A 32 -7.71 2.27 7.06
N GLU A 33 -8.78 1.55 7.37
CA GLU A 33 -9.08 1.09 8.73
C GLU A 33 -8.04 0.09 9.25
N ALA A 34 -7.69 -0.91 8.43
CA ALA A 34 -6.62 -1.86 8.75
C ALA A 34 -5.26 -1.15 8.95
N ALA A 35 -4.93 -0.14 8.15
CA ALA A 35 -3.72 0.66 8.32
C ALA A 35 -3.68 1.46 9.64
N ALA A 36 -4.85 1.83 10.18
CA ALA A 36 -4.97 2.52 11.47
C ALA A 36 -4.86 1.56 12.66
N ALA A 37 -5.25 0.29 12.47
CA ALA A 37 -5.18 -0.75 13.49
C ALA A 37 -4.67 -2.09 12.91
N PRO A 38 -3.35 -2.24 12.71
CA PRO A 38 -2.76 -3.48 12.22
C PRO A 38 -3.05 -4.66 13.17
N GLY A 39 -3.32 -5.83 12.59
CA GLY A 39 -3.74 -7.04 13.31
C GLY A 39 -5.21 -7.05 13.74
N SER A 40 -6.01 -6.08 13.30
CA SER A 40 -7.45 -6.07 13.55
C SER A 40 -8.21 -7.10 12.70
N PRO A 41 -9.40 -7.55 13.13
CA PRO A 41 -10.25 -8.45 12.33
C PRO A 41 -10.59 -7.92 10.94
N VAL A 42 -10.55 -6.59 10.74
CA VAL A 42 -10.79 -5.91 9.48
C VAL A 42 -9.84 -6.35 8.37
N GLU A 43 -8.64 -6.85 8.69
CA GLU A 43 -7.73 -7.41 7.68
C GLU A 43 -8.31 -8.65 6.98
N ALA A 44 -9.11 -9.46 7.68
CA ALA A 44 -9.79 -10.61 7.08
C ALA A 44 -10.89 -10.16 6.12
N GLU A 45 -11.63 -9.11 6.50
CA GLU A 45 -12.66 -8.50 5.65
C GLU A 45 -12.04 -7.84 4.42
N LEU A 46 -10.91 -7.14 4.59
CA LEU A 46 -10.12 -6.58 3.49
C LEU A 46 -9.64 -7.67 2.54
N ARG A 47 -9.12 -8.80 3.07
CA ARG A 47 -8.69 -9.93 2.24
C ARG A 47 -9.84 -10.45 1.40
N GLN A 48 -11.00 -10.66 2.01
CA GLN A 48 -12.20 -11.11 1.32
C GLN A 48 -12.63 -10.11 0.24
N ALA A 49 -12.67 -8.81 0.56
CA ALA A 49 -13.05 -7.77 -0.39
C ALA A 49 -12.12 -7.73 -1.62
N ILE A 50 -10.82 -7.98 -1.44
CA ILE A 50 -9.84 -8.08 -2.53
C ILE A 50 -10.06 -9.36 -3.35
N ASP A 51 -10.37 -10.48 -2.70
CA ASP A 51 -10.58 -11.76 -3.36
C ASP A 51 -11.88 -11.78 -4.19
N GLU A 52 -12.87 -10.96 -3.81
CA GLU A 52 -14.13 -10.76 -4.54
C GLU A 52 -14.01 -9.81 -5.75
N LEU A 53 -12.89 -9.10 -5.91
CA LEU A 53 -12.66 -8.26 -7.08
C LEU A 53 -12.53 -9.11 -8.35
N ASP A 54 -12.92 -8.51 -9.48
CA ASP A 54 -12.60 -9.07 -10.79
C ASP A 54 -11.08 -9.33 -10.88
N PRO A 55 -10.64 -10.51 -11.40
CA PRO A 55 -9.22 -10.87 -11.41
C PRO A 55 -8.32 -9.83 -12.08
N GLU A 56 -8.76 -9.22 -13.19
CA GLU A 56 -8.00 -8.17 -13.87
C GLU A 56 -7.84 -6.91 -13.01
N VAL A 57 -8.87 -6.56 -12.24
CA VAL A 57 -8.85 -5.41 -11.33
C VAL A 57 -7.93 -5.68 -10.16
N ARG A 58 -8.04 -6.87 -9.54
CA ARG A 58 -7.18 -7.32 -8.45
C ARG A 58 -5.71 -7.35 -8.85
N ASP A 59 -5.41 -7.92 -10.01
CA ASP A 59 -4.04 -8.05 -10.49
C ASP A 59 -3.45 -6.67 -10.80
N GLY A 60 -4.24 -5.77 -11.40
CA GLY A 60 -3.86 -4.37 -11.61
C GLY A 60 -3.63 -3.60 -10.30
N LEU A 61 -4.47 -3.83 -9.28
CA LEU A 61 -4.31 -3.27 -7.95
C LEU A 61 -2.98 -3.72 -7.30
N MET A 62 -2.69 -5.02 -7.34
CA MET A 62 -1.48 -5.60 -6.73
C MET A 62 -0.21 -5.20 -7.48
N ALA A 63 -0.25 -5.11 -8.81
CA ALA A 63 0.88 -4.64 -9.61
C ALA A 63 1.23 -3.18 -9.26
N GLU A 64 0.22 -2.33 -9.12
CA GLU A 64 0.39 -0.92 -8.78
C GLU A 64 0.88 -0.74 -7.34
N LEU A 65 0.35 -1.54 -6.39
CA LEU A 65 0.84 -1.58 -5.02
C LEU A 65 2.33 -1.94 -4.96
N HIS A 66 2.72 -3.02 -5.64
CA HIS A 66 4.12 -3.44 -5.71
C HIS A 66 5.02 -2.37 -6.32
N ARG A 67 4.55 -1.67 -7.37
CA ARG A 67 5.28 -0.54 -7.98
C ARG A 67 5.49 0.58 -6.96
N ARG A 68 4.44 1.01 -6.27
CA ARG A 68 4.47 2.10 -5.28
C ARG A 68 5.40 1.77 -4.11
N MET A 69 5.34 0.54 -3.59
CA MET A 69 6.24 0.09 -2.53
C MET A 69 7.71 0.05 -2.97
N ARG A 70 7.99 -0.37 -4.21
CA ARG A 70 9.35 -0.33 -4.77
C ARG A 70 9.87 1.10 -4.85
N GLU A 71 9.04 2.05 -5.29
CA GLU A 71 9.41 3.45 -5.44
C GLU A 71 9.63 4.15 -4.09
N ASP A 72 8.80 3.82 -3.08
CA ASP A 72 8.99 4.33 -1.71
C ASP A 72 10.31 3.85 -1.11
N LEU A 73 10.62 2.55 -1.26
CA LEU A 73 11.91 2.02 -0.87
C LEU A 73 13.06 2.70 -1.64
N SER A 74 12.93 2.87 -2.96
CA SER A 74 13.90 3.61 -3.80
C SER A 74 14.17 5.01 -3.24
N SER A 75 13.12 5.71 -2.81
CA SER A 75 13.21 7.07 -2.25
C SER A 75 13.95 7.08 -0.91
N ILE A 76 13.83 6.02 -0.11
CA ILE A 76 14.61 5.86 1.14
C ILE A 76 16.12 5.80 0.84
N TRP A 77 16.53 5.12 -0.24
CA TRP A 77 17.95 5.06 -0.62
C TRP A 77 18.53 6.42 -1.01
N ASP A 78 17.74 7.31 -1.62
CA ASP A 78 18.17 8.67 -1.97
C ASP A 78 18.46 9.55 -0.74
N HIS A 79 17.94 9.18 0.43
CA HIS A 79 18.13 9.89 1.68
C HIS A 79 19.24 9.30 2.58
N LEU A 80 19.94 8.24 2.15
CA LEU A 80 21.06 7.67 2.91
C LEU A 80 22.35 8.49 2.73
N PRO A 81 23.00 8.93 3.82
CA PRO A 81 24.26 9.67 3.74
C PRO A 81 25.37 8.78 3.15
N GLY A 82 25.77 9.08 1.91
CA GLY A 82 26.80 8.33 1.19
C GLY A 82 26.42 7.92 -0.24
N TYR A 83 25.16 8.09 -0.66
CA TYR A 83 24.73 7.79 -2.04
C TYR A 83 25.27 8.84 -3.02
N ARG A 84 26.55 8.74 -3.38
CA ARG A 84 27.09 9.38 -4.57
C ARG A 84 26.63 8.56 -5.77
N GLN A 85 25.65 9.08 -6.51
CA GLN A 85 25.31 8.59 -7.85
C GLN A 85 26.54 8.74 -8.77
N THR A 86 27.44 7.75 -8.79
CA THR A 86 28.32 7.56 -9.94
C THR A 86 27.52 6.86 -11.02
N ARG A 87 26.90 7.66 -11.90
CA ARG A 87 26.33 7.18 -13.16
C ARG A 87 27.49 6.79 -14.09
N PRO A 88 27.62 5.52 -14.53
CA PRO A 88 28.60 5.20 -15.56
C PRO A 88 28.14 5.79 -16.90
N ASN A 89 29.09 6.40 -17.60
CA ASN A 89 28.96 7.01 -18.92
C ASN A 89 28.73 5.94 -19.99
#